data_AF-A0A4R1XBU8-F1
#
_entry.id   AF-A0A4R1XBU8-F1
#
_cell.length_a   1.000
_cell.length_b   1.000
_cell.length_c   1.000
_cell.angle_alpha   90.00
_cell.angle_beta   90.00
_cell.angle_gamma   90.00
#
_symmetry.space_group_name_H-M   'P 1'
#
loop_
_entity.id
_entity.type
_entity.pdbx_description
1 polymer ?
#
loop_
_entity_poly.entity_id
_entity_poly.type
_entity_poly.pdbx_seq_one_letter_code
_entity_poly.pdbx_strand_id
1 'polypeptide(L)'
;MVFSYTGLLQFKQSKRNGIPNDFSEKTSDQPHGAASDSAIQAWENALDQMIYAFSPALEYEDIEACIYDLDMQVIDAENKTGVIRTKLKRTPKEDFTEQDIADYNARKKQWEQMDAEKRKQGRELFAQHFESLWD
;
A
#
# COMPACT_ATOMS: atom_id res chain seq x y z
N MET A 1 15.47 6.26 10.68
CA MET A 1 16.04 5.56 9.50
C MET A 1 14.87 5.29 8.56
N VAL A 2 14.72 6.06 7.48
CA VAL A 2 13.59 5.96 6.52
C VAL A 2 14.08 5.16 5.32
N PHE A 3 13.96 3.83 5.38
CA PHE A 3 14.62 2.92 4.43
C PHE A 3 13.70 1.85 3.83
N SER A 4 12.38 2.05 3.81
CA SER A 4 11.48 0.93 3.52
C SER A 4 11.20 0.71 2.02
N TYR A 5 10.93 1.75 1.21
CA TYR A 5 10.55 1.52 -0.20
C TYR A 5 11.74 1.36 -1.16
N THR A 6 12.62 2.37 -1.24
CA THR A 6 13.77 2.35 -2.16
C THR A 6 14.75 1.23 -1.82
N GLY A 7 14.92 0.90 -0.54
CA GLY A 7 15.76 -0.20 -0.09
C GLY A 7 15.25 -1.56 -0.58
N LEU A 8 13.95 -1.83 -0.47
CA LEU A 8 13.33 -3.07 -0.96
C LEU A 8 13.40 -3.18 -2.49
N LEU A 9 13.22 -2.07 -3.23
CA LEU A 9 13.39 -2.06 -4.69
C LEU A 9 14.83 -2.41 -5.09
N GLN A 10 15.82 -1.81 -4.42
CA GLN A 10 17.24 -2.11 -4.68
C GLN A 10 17.58 -3.56 -4.32
N PHE A 11 17.05 -4.08 -3.21
CA PHE A 11 17.21 -5.49 -2.83
C PHE A 11 16.67 -6.42 -3.91
N LYS A 12 15.42 -6.22 -4.36
CA LYS A 12 14.81 -7.02 -5.42
C LYS A 12 15.64 -6.99 -6.72
N GLN A 13 16.12 -5.81 -7.12
CA GLN A 13 16.95 -5.64 -8.32
C GLN A 13 18.33 -6.29 -8.21
N SER A 14 18.89 -6.35 -6.99
CA SER A 14 20.23 -6.92 -6.76
C SER A 14 20.28 -8.44 -6.93
N LYS A 15 19.12 -9.13 -6.99
CA LYS A 15 19.01 -10.60 -6.99
C LYS A 15 19.84 -11.26 -5.89
N ARG A 16 20.06 -10.60 -4.75
CA ARG A 16 20.81 -11.19 -3.62
C ARG A 16 20.11 -12.48 -3.17
N ASN A 17 20.89 -13.56 -3.09
CA ASN A 17 20.46 -14.96 -3.05
C ASN A 17 19.87 -15.42 -1.70
N GLY A 18 19.22 -14.55 -0.93
CA GLY A 18 18.60 -14.92 0.34
C GLY A 18 17.11 -15.20 0.16
N ILE A 19 16.73 -16.42 -0.23
CA ILE A 19 15.34 -16.87 -0.06
C ILE A 19 15.21 -17.32 1.40
N PRO A 20 14.31 -16.75 2.21
CA PRO A 20 14.13 -17.18 3.59
C PRO A 20 13.82 -18.69 3.66
N ASN A 21 14.32 -19.36 4.69
CA ASN A 21 14.13 -20.80 4.87
C ASN A 21 12.65 -21.22 4.90
N ASP A 22 11.76 -20.32 5.32
CA ASP A 22 10.30 -20.54 5.35
C ASP A 22 9.69 -20.74 3.96
N PHE A 23 10.35 -20.26 2.91
CA PHE A 23 9.97 -20.49 1.51
C PHE A 23 10.70 -21.70 0.91
N SER A 24 11.78 -22.19 1.53
CA SER A 24 12.56 -23.31 1.02
C SER A 24 11.86 -24.65 1.30
N GLU A 25 11.46 -25.36 0.25
CA GLU A 25 11.02 -26.75 0.37
C GLU A 25 12.25 -27.62 0.67
N LYS A 26 12.43 -28.02 1.93
CA LYS A 26 13.41 -29.07 2.29
C LYS A 26 12.92 -30.42 1.77
N THR A 27 13.07 -30.66 0.48
CA THR A 27 12.94 -32.01 -0.07
C THR A 27 14.29 -32.70 0.00
N SER A 28 14.30 -33.96 0.45
CA SER A 28 15.52 -34.75 0.69
C SER A 28 16.36 -35.05 -0.57
N ASP A 29 15.86 -34.68 -1.76
CA ASP A 29 16.43 -35.03 -3.08
C ASP A 29 16.95 -33.81 -3.88
N GLN A 30 16.85 -32.58 -3.36
CA GLN A 30 17.48 -31.43 -4.02
C GLN A 30 18.89 -31.17 -3.47
N PRO A 31 19.90 -30.95 -4.34
CA PRO A 31 21.24 -30.64 -3.89
C PRO A 31 21.20 -29.39 -3.01
N HIS A 32 21.92 -29.44 -1.88
CA HIS A 32 22.00 -28.37 -0.89
C HIS A 32 22.07 -26.98 -1.56
N GLY A 33 21.00 -26.20 -1.44
CA GLY A 33 20.98 -24.77 -1.78
C GLY A 33 20.19 -24.32 -3.01
N ALA A 34 19.52 -25.21 -3.76
CA ALA A 34 18.65 -24.78 -4.86
C ALA A 34 17.18 -24.68 -4.40
N ALA A 35 16.65 -23.46 -4.23
CA ALA A 35 15.22 -23.24 -4.02
C ALA A 35 14.42 -23.69 -5.25
N SER A 36 13.24 -24.29 -5.04
CA SER A 36 12.34 -24.64 -6.14
C SER A 36 11.80 -23.37 -6.83
N ASP A 37 11.43 -23.46 -8.12
CA ASP A 37 10.83 -22.33 -8.84
C ASP A 37 9.56 -21.79 -8.13
N SER A 38 8.84 -22.68 -7.44
CA SER A 38 7.69 -22.35 -6.58
C SER A 38 8.11 -21.48 -5.38
N ALA A 39 9.19 -21.85 -4.70
CA ALA A 39 9.76 -21.08 -3.59
C ALA A 39 10.25 -19.70 -4.02
N ILE A 40 10.92 -19.63 -5.18
CA ILE A 40 11.38 -18.37 -5.79
C ILE A 40 10.17 -17.47 -6.08
N GLN A 41 9.14 -18.00 -6.72
CA GLN A 41 7.95 -17.24 -7.06
C GLN A 41 7.18 -16.77 -5.82
N ALA A 42 7.07 -17.60 -4.79
CA ALA A 42 6.43 -17.24 -3.53
C ALA A 42 7.19 -16.11 -2.82
N TRP A 43 8.52 -16.15 -2.83
CA TRP A 43 9.36 -15.09 -2.26
C TRP A 43 9.27 -13.79 -3.06
N GLU A 44 9.35 -13.85 -4.38
CA GLU A 44 9.15 -12.68 -5.27
C GLU A 44 7.80 -12.02 -5.02
N ASN A 45 6.74 -12.81 -4.86
CA ASN A 45 5.39 -12.33 -4.55
C ASN A 45 5.33 -11.68 -3.16
N ALA A 46 6.04 -12.21 -2.17
CA ALA A 46 6.12 -11.63 -0.84
C ALA A 46 6.87 -10.28 -0.88
N LEU A 47 8.00 -10.21 -1.61
CA LEU A 47 8.75 -8.97 -1.82
C LEU A 47 7.89 -7.90 -2.49
N ASP A 48 7.10 -8.25 -3.51
CA ASP A 48 6.20 -7.30 -4.16
C ASP A 48 5.13 -6.74 -3.21
N GLN A 49 4.62 -7.56 -2.31
CA GLN A 49 3.68 -7.11 -1.28
C GLN A 49 4.35 -6.18 -0.27
N MET A 50 5.57 -6.48 0.16
CA MET A 50 6.35 -5.59 1.03
C MET A 50 6.63 -4.25 0.34
N ILE A 51 7.10 -4.28 -0.92
CA ILE A 51 7.36 -3.08 -1.72
C ILE A 51 6.09 -2.25 -1.85
N TYR A 52 4.95 -2.88 -2.17
CA TYR A 52 3.66 -2.21 -2.26
C TYR A 52 3.30 -1.51 -0.94
N ALA A 53 3.47 -2.19 0.18
CA ALA A 53 3.11 -1.66 1.50
C ALA A 53 3.84 -0.37 1.90
N PHE A 54 5.06 -0.17 1.38
CA PHE A 54 5.87 1.01 1.62
C PHE A 54 5.91 2.00 0.45
N SER A 55 5.31 1.65 -0.69
CA SER A 55 5.17 2.58 -1.82
C SER A 55 4.42 3.85 -1.41
N PRO A 56 4.61 4.98 -2.13
CA PRO A 56 3.81 6.19 -1.93
C PRO A 56 2.31 5.87 -1.84
N ALA A 57 1.58 6.64 -1.02
CA ALA A 57 0.13 6.53 -0.97
C ALA A 57 -0.44 6.86 -2.35
N LEU A 58 -1.28 5.97 -2.87
CA LEU A 58 -2.13 6.26 -4.01
C LEU A 58 -3.46 6.75 -3.44
N GLU A 59 -4.06 7.76 -4.03
CA GLU A 59 -5.40 8.19 -3.67
C GLU A 59 -6.42 7.53 -4.60
N TYR A 60 -7.66 7.34 -4.15
CA TYR A 60 -8.70 6.78 -5.01
C TYR A 60 -8.94 7.63 -6.26
N GLU A 61 -8.74 8.94 -6.12
CA GLU A 61 -8.86 9.91 -7.20
C GLU A 61 -7.82 9.74 -8.31
N ASP A 62 -6.74 8.98 -8.09
CA ASP A 62 -5.76 8.65 -9.12
C ASP A 62 -6.26 7.55 -10.08
N ILE A 63 -7.28 6.78 -9.68
CA ILE A 63 -7.86 5.68 -10.47
C ILE A 63 -9.28 5.95 -10.97
N GLU A 64 -10.07 6.74 -10.24
CA GLU A 64 -11.41 7.15 -10.66
C GLU A 64 -11.59 8.65 -10.42
N ALA A 65 -12.05 9.36 -11.45
CA ALA A 65 -12.23 10.80 -11.39
C ALA A 65 -13.17 11.22 -10.25
N CYS A 66 -12.77 12.26 -9.51
CA CYS A 66 -13.58 12.78 -8.41
C CYS A 66 -14.89 13.39 -8.92
N ILE A 67 -16.01 12.92 -8.35
CA ILE A 67 -17.37 13.40 -8.67
C ILE A 67 -17.80 14.62 -7.84
N TYR A 68 -16.96 15.05 -6.90
CA TYR A 68 -17.23 16.19 -6.03
C TYR A 68 -16.38 17.39 -6.41
N ASP A 69 -16.98 18.57 -6.32
CA ASP A 69 -16.24 19.81 -6.15
C ASP A 69 -15.83 19.95 -4.68
N LEU A 70 -14.55 20.25 -4.49
CA LEU A 70 -13.91 20.34 -3.19
C LEU A 70 -13.65 21.81 -2.86
N ASP A 71 -14.24 22.29 -1.77
CA ASP A 71 -14.06 23.66 -1.29
C ASP A 71 -13.56 23.66 0.15
N MET A 72 -12.46 24.36 0.40
CA MET A 72 -11.86 24.44 1.73
C MET A 72 -12.31 25.73 2.41
N GLN A 73 -13.22 25.57 3.36
CA GLN A 73 -13.83 26.68 4.08
C GLN A 73 -13.12 26.90 5.42
N VAL A 74 -12.74 28.15 5.68
CA VAL A 74 -12.27 28.55 7.01
C VAL A 74 -13.50 28.73 7.90
N ILE A 75 -13.60 27.92 8.94
CA ILE A 75 -14.76 27.89 9.84
C ILE A 75 -14.63 28.95 10.94
N ASP A 76 -13.39 29.40 11.23
CA ASP A 76 -13.08 30.14 12.44
C ASP A 76 -11.98 31.17 12.18
N ALA A 77 -12.31 32.18 11.36
CA ALA A 77 -11.38 33.27 11.05
C ALA A 77 -11.21 34.25 12.24
N GLU A 78 -12.11 34.24 13.22
CA GLU A 78 -12.15 35.17 14.35
C GLU A 78 -11.63 34.58 15.68
N ASN A 79 -11.12 33.35 15.68
CA ASN A 79 -10.72 32.67 16.90
C ASN A 79 -9.44 33.30 17.51
N LYS A 80 -9.58 33.94 18.67
CA LYS A 80 -8.49 34.60 19.44
C LYS A 80 -7.38 33.65 19.92
N THR A 81 -7.51 32.35 19.69
CA THR A 81 -6.51 31.32 20.03
C THR A 81 -5.44 31.13 18.95
N GLY A 82 -5.59 31.77 17.78
CA GLY A 82 -4.63 31.66 16.66
C GLY A 82 -4.70 30.34 15.89
N VAL A 83 -5.64 29.45 16.22
CA VAL A 83 -5.85 28.18 15.51
C VAL A 83 -6.93 28.35 14.44
N ILE A 84 -6.53 28.33 13.18
CA ILE A 84 -7.44 28.35 12.04
C ILE A 84 -8.04 26.96 11.87
N ARG A 85 -9.36 26.84 12.04
CA ARG A 85 -10.10 25.63 11.71
C ARG A 85 -10.57 25.68 10.27
N THR A 86 -10.25 24.66 9.49
CA THR A 86 -10.74 24.49 8.12
C THR A 86 -11.69 23.29 8.04
N LYS A 87 -12.69 23.39 7.18
CA LYS A 87 -13.57 22.28 6.79
C LYS A 87 -13.45 22.09 5.28
N LEU A 88 -13.25 20.86 4.86
CA LEU A 88 -13.45 20.49 3.47
C LEU A 88 -14.95 20.25 3.23
N LYS A 89 -15.56 21.08 2.39
CA LYS A 89 -16.90 20.88 1.87
C LYS A 89 -16.79 20.08 0.56
N ARG A 90 -17.64 19.06 0.43
CA ARG A 90 -17.76 18.24 -0.78
C ARG A 90 -19.16 18.46 -1.35
N THR A 91 -19.24 18.96 -2.58
CA THR A 91 -20.50 19.17 -3.29
C THR A 91 -20.50 18.29 -4.52
N PRO A 92 -21.46 17.36 -4.72
CA PRO A 92 -21.53 16.58 -5.94
C PRO A 92 -21.66 17.50 -7.16
N LYS A 93 -20.99 17.17 -8.25
CA LYS A 93 -21.16 17.87 -9.53
C LYS A 93 -22.57 17.63 -10.08
N GLU A 94 -23.10 18.59 -10.83
CA GLU A 94 -24.52 18.62 -11.26
C GLU A 94 -24.94 17.40 -12.09
N ASP A 95 -24.01 16.74 -12.77
CA ASP A 95 -24.27 15.62 -13.67
C ASP A 95 -24.44 14.26 -12.95
N PHE A 96 -24.27 14.19 -11.62
CA PHE A 96 -24.33 12.94 -10.86
C PHE A 96 -25.64 12.80 -10.08
N THR A 97 -26.28 11.65 -10.22
CA THR A 97 -27.48 11.30 -9.44
C THR A 97 -27.11 10.83 -8.04
N GLU A 98 -28.09 10.76 -7.13
CA GLU A 98 -27.90 10.18 -5.79
C GLU A 98 -27.37 8.73 -5.84
N GLN A 99 -27.81 7.96 -6.84
CA GLN A 99 -27.34 6.60 -7.04
C GLN A 99 -25.88 6.57 -7.48
N ASP A 100 -25.47 7.44 -8.43
CA ASP A 100 -24.07 7.53 -8.86
C ASP A 100 -23.15 7.90 -7.70
N ILE A 101 -23.61 8.82 -6.84
CA ILE A 101 -22.90 9.24 -5.63
C ILE A 101 -22.74 8.07 -4.65
N ALA A 102 -23.82 7.32 -4.42
CA ALA A 102 -23.80 6.16 -3.53
C ALA A 102 -22.83 5.08 -4.04
N ASP A 103 -22.89 4.79 -5.34
CA ASP A 103 -22.04 3.77 -5.97
C ASP A 103 -20.57 4.20 -5.99
N TYR A 104 -20.27 5.47 -6.29
CA TYR A 104 -18.92 6.03 -6.18
C TYR A 104 -18.37 5.90 -4.76
N ASN A 105 -19.13 6.31 -3.76
CA ASN A 105 -18.70 6.23 -2.36
C ASN A 105 -18.48 4.77 -1.91
N ALA A 106 -19.31 3.84 -2.38
CA ALA A 106 -19.16 2.42 -2.10
C ALA A 106 -17.86 1.86 -2.70
N ARG A 107 -17.57 2.17 -3.98
CA ARG A 107 -16.32 1.75 -4.64
C ARG A 107 -15.09 2.37 -3.97
N LYS A 108 -15.13 3.68 -3.68
CA LYS A 108 -14.06 4.38 -2.95
C LYS A 108 -13.76 3.71 -1.62
N LYS A 109 -14.79 3.49 -0.79
CA LYS A 109 -14.64 2.84 0.51
C LYS A 109 -14.08 1.42 0.40
N GLN A 110 -14.56 0.63 -0.57
CA GLN A 110 -14.06 -0.72 -0.80
C GLN A 110 -12.59 -0.71 -1.20
N TRP A 111 -12.20 0.21 -2.08
CA TRP A 111 -10.81 0.36 -2.50
C TRP A 111 -9.91 0.79 -1.35
N GLU A 112 -10.30 1.78 -0.55
CA GLU A 112 -9.55 2.23 0.63
C GLU A 112 -9.34 1.09 1.64
N GLN A 113 -10.37 0.26 1.87
CA GLN A 113 -10.27 -0.92 2.75
C GLN A 113 -9.30 -1.97 2.17
N MET A 114 -9.40 -2.26 0.88
CA MET A 114 -8.52 -3.19 0.20
C MET A 114 -7.05 -2.71 0.21
N ASP A 115 -6.81 -1.43 -0.08
CA ASP A 115 -5.47 -0.84 -0.06
C ASP A 115 -4.87 -0.88 1.34
N ALA A 116 -5.65 -0.47 2.36
CA ALA A 116 -5.21 -0.50 3.75
C ALA A 116 -4.83 -1.92 4.21
N GLU A 117 -5.65 -2.92 3.89
CA GLU A 117 -5.40 -4.32 4.23
C GLU A 117 -4.18 -4.87 3.49
N LYS A 118 -4.05 -4.62 2.18
CA LYS A 118 -2.88 -5.05 1.39
C LYS A 118 -1.59 -4.43 1.91
N ARG A 119 -1.60 -3.15 2.26
CA ARG A 119 -0.43 -2.48 2.86
C ARG A 119 -0.13 -3.02 4.26
N LYS A 120 -1.14 -3.40 5.04
CA LYS A 120 -0.94 -4.02 6.35
C LYS A 120 -0.25 -5.38 6.21
N GLN A 121 -0.75 -6.25 5.33
CA GLN A 121 -0.17 -7.56 5.05
C GLN A 121 1.28 -7.46 4.58
N GLY A 122 1.59 -6.54 3.66
CA GLY A 122 2.98 -6.35 3.21
C GLY A 122 3.91 -5.83 4.33
N ARG A 123 3.41 -5.02 5.27
CA ARG A 123 4.19 -4.61 6.47
C ARG A 123 4.43 -5.78 7.42
N GLU A 124 3.45 -6.66 7.60
CA GLU A 124 3.58 -7.86 8.42
C GLU A 124 4.61 -8.82 7.83
N LEU A 125 4.55 -9.07 6.51
CA LEU A 125 5.55 -9.85 5.78
C LEU A 125 6.95 -9.25 5.93
N PHE A 126 7.08 -7.92 5.80
CA PHE A 126 8.36 -7.24 6.00
C PHE A 126 8.90 -7.45 7.41
N ALA A 127 8.06 -7.35 8.43
CA ALA A 127 8.47 -7.58 9.82
C ALA A 127 8.89 -9.03 10.06
N GLN A 128 8.22 -10.00 9.45
CA GLN A 128 8.52 -11.43 9.57
C GLN A 128 9.86 -11.80 8.91
N HIS A 129 10.15 -11.24 7.73
CA HIS A 129 11.30 -11.62 6.92
C HIS A 129 12.40 -10.57 6.90
N PHE A 130 12.38 -9.61 7.84
CA PHE A 130 13.32 -8.50 7.86
C PHE A 130 14.77 -8.98 7.87
N GLU A 131 15.10 -9.98 8.69
CA GLU A 131 16.47 -10.50 8.84
C GLU A 131 16.98 -11.12 7.53
N SER A 132 16.12 -11.83 6.81
CA SER A 132 16.44 -12.46 5.52
C SER A 132 16.69 -11.47 4.37
N LEU A 133 16.39 -10.18 4.55
CA LEU A 133 16.69 -9.14 3.56
C LEU A 133 18.13 -8.61 3.67
N TRP A 134 18.84 -8.93 4.76
CA TRP A 134 20.14 -8.33 5.08
C TRP A 134 21.28 -9.34 5.26
N ASP A 135 20.96 -10.63 5.40
CA ASP A 135 21.92 -11.74 5.31
C ASP A 135 22.33 -12.03 3.85
#